data_AF-A0A2V7Z2U9-F1
#
_entry.id   AF-A0A2V7Z2U9-F1
#
_cell.length_a   1.000
_cell.length_b   1.000
_cell.length_c   1.000
_cell.angle_alpha   90.00
_cell.angle_beta   90.00
_cell.angle_gamma   90.00
#
_symmetry.space_group_name_H-M   'P 1'
#
loop_
_entity.id
_entity.type
_entity.pdbx_description
1 polymer ?
#
loop_
_entity_poly.entity_id
_entity_poly.type
_entity_poly.pdbx_seq_one_letter_code
_entity_poly.pdbx_strand_id
1 'polypeptide(L)'
;MFRDRVVSMEQTLEGGEKHLELLKGLCREALPEFEYSSHFLDHERDLFVIELAGRDGRRKRVGWTRMVLFDAERIPTLLADPRSVLRERIVQHLRSHGGRPEIVVTFRHLEEGWIDTPEPRRDRPRRRRGRGEARGLAGGEKSGGRPRAAPPPPAPKTPRPAHPAVATSPPPQAARSAEPGRAEGRRRRFRRRRRGRGAGGGGQSPPTP
;
A
#
# COMPACT_ATOMS: atom_id res chain seq x y z
N MET A 1 -19.79 4.56 18.09
CA MET A 1 -20.77 4.45 16.98
C MET A 1 -20.05 4.85 15.69
N PHE A 2 -19.39 3.91 15.02
CA PHE A 2 -18.73 4.17 13.74
C PHE A 2 -19.82 4.39 12.69
N ARG A 3 -19.99 5.63 12.25
CA ARG A 3 -20.81 5.91 11.06
C ARG A 3 -20.11 5.22 9.89
N ASP A 4 -20.83 4.31 9.24
CA ASP A 4 -20.47 3.55 8.03
C ASP A 4 -20.19 4.47 6.82
N ARG A 5 -19.21 5.36 6.96
CA ARG A 5 -18.62 6.04 5.81
C ARG A 5 -17.64 5.06 5.23
N VAL A 6 -17.99 4.47 4.10
CA VAL A 6 -17.03 3.72 3.27
C VAL A 6 -15.89 4.68 2.96
N VAL A 7 -14.77 4.51 3.65
CA VAL A 7 -13.63 5.40 3.46
C VAL A 7 -13.01 5.05 2.12
N SER A 8 -13.00 5.97 1.16
CA SER A 8 -12.43 5.72 -0.16
C SER A 8 -10.91 5.54 -0.06
N MET A 9 -10.31 4.90 -1.08
CA MET A 9 -8.86 4.80 -1.18
C MET A 9 -8.19 6.18 -1.15
N GLU A 10 -8.81 7.19 -1.79
CA GLU A 10 -8.35 8.58 -1.76
C GLU A 10 -8.34 9.16 -0.35
N GLN A 11 -9.30 8.79 0.50
CA GLN A 11 -9.29 9.21 1.90
C GLN A 11 -8.16 8.54 2.69
N THR A 12 -7.79 7.28 2.40
CA THR A 12 -6.58 6.68 3.01
C THR A 12 -5.34 7.51 2.70
N LEU A 13 -5.20 7.98 1.45
CA LEU A 13 -4.11 8.88 1.06
C LEU A 13 -4.20 10.22 1.79
N GLU A 14 -5.36 10.88 1.77
CA GLU A 14 -5.58 12.19 2.42
C GLU A 14 -5.30 12.12 3.93
N GLY A 15 -5.75 11.06 4.61
CA GLY A 15 -5.49 10.84 6.04
C GLY A 15 -4.00 10.65 6.32
N GLY A 16 -3.30 9.91 5.46
CA GLY A 16 -1.86 9.72 5.55
C GLY A 16 -1.08 11.03 5.34
N GLU A 17 -1.47 11.83 4.34
CA GLU A 17 -0.87 13.15 4.06
C GLU A 17 -1.12 14.13 5.21
N LYS A 18 -2.36 14.17 5.73
CA LYS A 18 -2.75 15.01 6.88
C LYS A 18 -1.89 14.74 8.11
N HIS A 19 -1.51 13.48 8.33
CA HIS A 19 -0.73 13.06 9.49
C HIS A 19 0.75 12.80 9.16
N LEU A 20 1.21 13.16 7.96
CA LEU A 20 2.54 12.78 7.45
C LEU A 20 3.69 13.19 8.37
N GLU A 21 3.66 14.39 8.96
CA GLU A 21 4.74 14.86 9.84
C GLU A 21 4.81 14.07 11.15
N LEU A 22 3.67 13.66 11.70
CA LEU A 22 3.63 12.73 12.84
C LEU A 22 4.24 11.39 12.45
N LEU A 23 3.80 10.82 11.32
CA LEU A 23 4.27 9.51 10.87
C LEU A 23 5.78 9.52 10.56
N LYS A 24 6.28 10.58 9.93
CA LYS A 24 7.73 10.82 9.75
C LYS A 24 8.46 10.90 11.09
N GLY A 25 7.89 11.60 12.07
CA GLY A 25 8.46 11.71 13.41
C GLY A 25 8.62 10.33 14.07
N LEU A 26 7.58 9.50 14.00
CA LEU A 26 7.61 8.12 14.50
C LEU A 26 8.67 7.28 13.77
N CYS A 27 8.73 7.36 12.44
CA CYS A 27 9.73 6.66 11.64
C CYS A 27 11.16 7.10 12.01
N ARG A 28 11.42 8.41 12.15
CA ARG A 28 12.75 8.94 12.48
C ARG A 28 13.20 8.52 13.89
N GLU A 29 12.27 8.48 14.83
CA GLU A 29 12.54 8.06 16.21
C GLU A 29 12.84 6.56 16.31
N ALA A 30 12.16 5.74 15.49
CA ALA A 30 12.35 4.30 15.47
C ALA A 30 13.55 3.86 14.61
N LEU A 31 13.79 4.54 13.50
CA LEU A 31 14.73 4.17 12.44
C LEU A 31 15.63 5.37 12.09
N PRO A 32 16.48 5.83 13.02
CA PRO A 32 17.26 7.07 12.88
C PRO A 32 18.28 7.03 11.73
N GLU A 33 18.68 5.84 11.28
CA GLU A 33 19.59 5.63 10.16
C GLU A 33 18.94 5.82 8.77
N PHE A 34 17.60 5.93 8.73
CA PHE A 34 16.82 6.13 7.52
C PHE A 34 16.21 7.54 7.48
N GLU A 35 16.31 8.19 6.32
CA GLU A 35 15.70 9.49 6.05
C GLU A 35 14.47 9.33 5.15
N TYR A 36 13.49 10.22 5.30
CA TYR A 36 12.29 10.21 4.47
C TYR A 36 12.64 10.49 3.00
N SER A 37 12.10 9.68 2.08
CA SER A 37 12.27 9.85 0.63
C SER A 37 10.96 10.26 -0.04
N SER A 38 9.90 9.47 0.11
CA SER A 38 8.62 9.69 -0.55
C SER A 38 7.48 9.00 0.24
N HIS A 39 6.24 9.24 -0.18
CA HIS A 39 5.09 8.47 0.26
C HIS A 39 4.16 8.23 -0.93
N PHE A 40 3.32 7.20 -0.84
CA PHE A 40 2.31 6.88 -1.84
C PHE A 40 1.22 5.97 -1.23
N LEU A 41 0.13 5.76 -1.97
CA LEU A 41 -0.90 4.81 -1.60
C LEU A 41 -0.67 3.47 -2.31
N ASP A 42 -0.55 2.39 -1.53
CA ASP A 42 -0.64 1.03 -2.06
C ASP A 42 -2.12 0.65 -2.18
N HIS A 43 -2.65 0.77 -3.40
CA HIS A 43 -4.07 0.53 -3.69
C HIS A 43 -4.49 -0.93 -3.52
N GLU A 44 -3.56 -1.88 -3.67
CA GLU A 44 -3.90 -3.31 -3.54
C GLU A 44 -4.08 -3.70 -2.08
N ARG A 45 -3.33 -3.03 -1.19
CA ARG A 45 -3.29 -3.36 0.25
C ARG A 45 -3.96 -2.34 1.14
N ASP A 46 -4.47 -1.24 0.57
CA ASP A 46 -5.06 -0.11 1.31
C ASP A 46 -4.10 0.41 2.41
N LEU A 47 -2.85 0.63 2.02
CA LEU A 47 -1.81 1.14 2.89
C LEU A 47 -1.31 2.49 2.41
N PHE A 48 -1.27 3.46 3.32
CA PHE A 48 -0.43 4.63 3.14
C PHE A 48 1.01 4.24 3.41
N VAL A 49 1.88 4.30 2.40
CA VAL A 49 3.26 3.84 2.51
C VAL A 49 4.21 5.02 2.55
N ILE A 50 5.10 5.04 3.54
CA ILE A 50 6.26 5.92 3.60
C ILE A 50 7.49 5.14 3.13
N GLU A 51 8.19 5.64 2.11
CA GLU A 51 9.51 5.15 1.73
C GLU A 51 10.60 5.95 2.44
N LEU A 52 11.52 5.22 3.06
CA LEU A 52 12.70 5.75 3.71
C LEU A 52 13.96 5.24 2.99
N ALA A 53 14.99 6.09 2.92
CA ALA A 53 16.28 5.79 2.32
C ALA A 53 17.38 5.94 3.37
N GLY A 54 18.22 4.91 3.50
CA GLY A 54 19.43 4.95 4.31
C GLY A 54 20.60 5.51 3.51
N ARG A 55 21.62 6.04 4.21
CA ARG A 55 22.84 6.58 3.58
C ARG A 55 23.69 5.52 2.87
N ASP A 56 23.49 4.27 3.24
CA ASP A 56 24.11 3.08 2.64
C ASP A 56 23.35 2.56 1.41
N GLY A 57 22.33 3.30 0.93
CA GLY A 57 21.51 2.92 -0.21
C GLY A 57 20.41 1.90 0.12
N ARG A 58 20.29 1.44 1.37
CA ARG A 58 19.15 0.61 1.78
C ARG A 58 17.85 1.40 1.66
N ARG A 59 16.78 0.73 1.27
CA ARG A 59 15.42 1.29 1.27
C ARG A 59 14.55 0.54 2.25
N LYS A 60 13.63 1.26 2.88
CA LYS A 60 12.66 0.75 3.84
C LYS A 60 11.29 1.27 3.50
N ARG A 61 10.28 0.43 3.66
CA ARG A 61 8.86 0.83 3.54
C ARG A 61 8.17 0.66 4.87
N VAL A 62 7.42 1.69 5.28
CA VAL A 62 6.55 1.64 6.44
C VAL A 62 5.12 1.93 5.97
N GLY A 63 4.28 0.90 5.96
CA GLY A 63 2.89 0.97 5.56
C GLY A 63 1.98 1.18 6.76
N TRP A 64 1.00 2.07 6.63
CA TRP A 64 0.02 2.39 7.67
C TRP A 64 -1.37 2.02 7.15
N THR A 65 -2.06 1.17 7.91
CA THR A 65 -3.46 0.83 7.57
C THR A 65 -4.38 2.02 7.78
N ARG A 66 -5.41 2.11 6.95
CA ARG A 66 -6.50 3.08 7.10
C ARG A 66 -7.09 3.13 8.52
N MET A 67 -7.25 1.97 9.16
CA MET A 67 -7.75 1.90 10.55
C MET A 67 -6.91 2.70 11.53
N VAL A 68 -5.59 2.73 11.35
CA VAL A 68 -4.68 3.53 12.20
C VAL A 68 -4.82 5.02 11.89
N LEU A 69 -4.90 5.39 10.61
CA LEU A 69 -4.95 6.79 10.17
C LEU A 69 -6.23 7.52 10.56
N PHE A 70 -7.34 6.79 10.67
CA PHE A 70 -8.67 7.34 10.97
C PHE A 70 -9.17 7.02 12.37
N ASP A 71 -8.31 6.51 13.24
CA ASP A 71 -8.70 6.26 14.61
C ASP A 71 -8.95 7.59 15.36
N ALA A 72 -10.17 7.75 15.86
CA ALA A 72 -10.64 8.98 16.47
C ALA A 72 -10.01 9.29 17.85
N GLU A 73 -9.39 8.30 18.50
CA GLU A 73 -8.83 8.42 19.84
C GLU A 73 -7.29 8.43 19.79
N ARG A 74 -6.72 7.55 18.97
CA ARG A 74 -5.28 7.24 18.94
C ARG A 74 -4.46 8.32 18.25
N ILE A 75 -4.88 8.80 17.08
CA ILE A 75 -4.15 9.86 16.37
C ILE A 75 -4.13 11.16 17.18
N PRO A 76 -5.25 11.65 17.74
CA PRO A 76 -5.22 12.80 18.65
C PRO A 76 -4.32 12.57 19.87
N THR A 77 -4.34 11.38 20.47
CA THR A 77 -3.46 11.05 21.61
C THR A 77 -1.98 11.16 21.24
N LEU A 78 -1.58 10.64 20.08
CA LEU A 78 -0.20 10.73 19.58
C LEU A 78 0.25 12.18 19.29
N LEU A 79 -0.68 13.04 18.88
CA LEU A 79 -0.42 14.45 18.62
C LEU A 79 -0.35 15.27 19.92
N ALA A 80 -1.21 14.95 20.90
CA ALA A 80 -1.31 15.69 22.15
C ALA A 80 -0.16 15.38 23.11
N ASP A 81 0.24 14.10 23.22
CA ASP A 81 1.29 13.66 24.13
C ASP A 81 2.40 12.86 23.41
N PRO A 82 3.56 13.49 23.17
CA PRO A 82 4.74 12.84 22.63
C PRO A 82 5.35 11.76 23.53
N ARG A 83 4.90 11.61 24.79
CA ARG A 83 5.38 10.58 25.73
C ARG A 83 4.31 9.53 26.02
N SER A 84 3.26 9.49 25.22
CA SER A 84 2.21 8.48 25.39
C SER A 84 2.75 7.06 25.21
N VAL A 85 2.27 6.13 26.04
CA VAL A 85 2.60 4.69 25.95
C VAL A 85 2.32 4.13 24.54
N LEU A 86 1.30 4.67 23.87
CA LEU A 86 0.96 4.33 22.50
C LEU A 86 2.12 4.64 21.52
N ARG A 87 2.75 5.81 21.65
CA ARG A 87 3.89 6.21 20.83
C ARG A 87 5.06 5.24 21.04
N GLU A 88 5.37 4.94 22.30
CA GLU A 88 6.44 4.00 22.66
C GLU A 88 6.19 2.62 22.03
N ARG A 89 4.95 2.11 22.08
CA ARG A 89 4.58 0.84 21.44
C ARG A 89 4.79 0.86 19.93
N ILE A 90 4.38 1.93 19.24
CA ILE A 90 4.60 2.07 17.79
C ILE A 90 6.10 2.10 17.48
N VAL A 91 6.85 2.92 18.20
CA VAL A 91 8.30 3.05 18.00
C VAL A 91 9.01 1.73 18.25
N GLN A 92 8.63 1.01 19.31
CA GLN A 92 9.18 -0.31 19.63
C GLN A 92 8.85 -1.34 18.55
N HIS A 93 7.62 -1.34 18.03
CA HIS A 93 7.23 -2.21 16.92
C HIS A 93 8.04 -1.95 15.65
N LEU A 94 8.24 -0.68 15.29
CA LEU A 94 9.07 -0.29 14.15
C LEU A 94 10.54 -0.71 14.36
N ARG A 95 11.09 -0.57 15.57
CA ARG A 95 12.45 -1.00 15.91
C ARG A 95 12.63 -2.51 15.83
N SER A 96 11.71 -3.30 16.40
CA SER A 96 11.79 -4.77 16.36
C SER A 96 11.72 -5.31 14.93
N HIS A 97 11.08 -4.58 14.03
CA HIS A 97 10.97 -4.89 12.61
C HIS A 97 11.99 -4.15 11.75
N GLY A 98 12.93 -3.42 12.34
CA GLY A 98 13.96 -2.64 11.65
C GLY A 98 14.89 -3.46 10.76
N GLY A 99 14.92 -4.80 10.87
CA GLY A 99 15.61 -5.69 9.94
C GLY A 99 14.83 -6.02 8.65
N ARG A 100 13.50 -5.83 8.63
CA ARG A 100 12.66 -6.20 7.48
C ARG A 100 12.61 -5.09 6.43
N PRO A 101 12.62 -5.39 5.12
CA PRO A 101 12.55 -4.34 4.08
C PRO A 101 11.22 -3.55 4.12
N GLU A 102 10.19 -4.16 4.68
CA GLU A 102 8.86 -3.57 4.83
C GLU A 102 8.29 -3.87 6.23
N ILE A 103 7.63 -2.87 6.80
CA ILE A 103 6.94 -2.93 8.10
C ILE A 103 5.51 -2.42 7.90
N VAL A 104 4.51 -3.11 8.43
CA VAL A 104 3.11 -2.71 8.33
C VAL A 104 2.57 -2.42 9.71
N VAL A 105 2.11 -1.19 9.95
CA VAL A 105 1.48 -0.78 11.20
C VAL A 105 -0.03 -0.94 11.07
N THR A 106 -0.57 -1.86 11.87
CA THR A 106 -2.00 -2.19 11.93
C THR A 106 -2.58 -1.75 13.27
N PHE A 107 -3.90 -1.65 13.35
CA PHE A 107 -4.60 -1.32 14.60
C PHE A 107 -4.26 -2.29 15.74
N ARG A 108 -4.06 -3.58 15.44
CA ARG A 108 -3.69 -4.60 16.44
C ARG A 108 -2.40 -4.26 17.18
N HIS A 109 -1.46 -3.59 16.53
CA HIS A 109 -0.19 -3.20 17.15
C HIS A 109 -0.37 -2.06 18.18
N LEU A 110 -1.54 -1.41 18.18
CA LEU A 110 -1.89 -0.29 19.07
C LEU A 110 -2.69 -0.75 20.29
N GLU A 111 -3.15 -2.00 20.32
CA GLU A 111 -3.92 -2.57 21.43
C GLU A 111 -3.03 -2.85 22.65
N GLU A 112 -3.65 -2.82 23.83
CA GLU A 112 -2.98 -3.10 25.10
C GLU A 112 -2.83 -4.60 25.32
N GLY A 113 -1.59 -5.05 25.62
CA GLY A 113 -1.28 -6.47 25.82
C GLY A 113 -0.94 -7.27 24.56
N TRP A 114 -0.76 -6.63 23.40
CA TRP A 114 -0.38 -7.33 22.18
C TRP A 114 1.10 -7.76 22.19
N ILE A 115 1.34 -9.06 22.00
CA ILE A 115 2.66 -9.66 21.84
C ILE A 115 2.85 -9.98 20.35
N ASP A 116 3.97 -9.53 19.79
CA ASP A 116 4.39 -9.82 18.41
C ASP A 116 4.60 -11.33 18.24
N THR A 117 3.52 -12.03 17.89
CA THR A 117 3.59 -13.42 17.48
C THR A 117 4.15 -13.42 16.07
N PRO A 118 5.37 -13.93 15.84
CA PRO A 118 5.99 -13.85 14.52
C PRO A 118 5.05 -14.46 13.49
N GLU A 119 4.72 -13.68 12.46
CA GLU A 119 3.89 -14.12 11.35
C GLU A 119 4.38 -15.50 10.87
N PRO A 120 3.50 -16.52 10.78
CA PRO A 120 3.88 -17.82 10.23
C PRO A 120 4.47 -17.58 8.86
N ARG A 121 5.78 -17.78 8.71
CA ARG A 121 6.47 -17.67 7.43
C ARG A 121 5.71 -18.57 6.46
N ARG A 122 5.05 -17.97 5.46
CA ARG A 122 4.47 -18.71 4.34
C ARG A 122 5.59 -19.53 3.74
N ASP A 123 5.60 -20.83 4.05
CA ASP A 123 6.49 -21.79 3.42
C ASP A 123 6.28 -21.66 1.92
N ARG A 124 7.31 -21.14 1.24
CA ARG A 124 7.31 -21.11 -0.22
C ARG A 124 7.08 -22.55 -0.68
N PRO A 125 6.07 -22.83 -1.53
CA PRO A 125 5.87 -24.17 -2.04
C PRO A 125 7.17 -24.61 -2.69
N ARG A 126 7.81 -25.63 -2.10
CA ARG A 126 9.02 -26.27 -2.63
C ARG A 126 8.74 -26.55 -4.10
N ARG A 127 9.40 -25.80 -4.99
CA ARG A 127 9.44 -26.11 -6.41
C ARG A 127 9.87 -27.57 -6.51
N ARG A 128 8.91 -28.42 -6.85
CA ARG A 128 9.07 -29.84 -7.11
C ARG A 128 10.06 -29.94 -8.27
N ARG A 129 11.35 -30.07 -7.97
CA ARG A 129 12.38 -30.55 -8.90
C ARG A 129 12.00 -31.99 -9.27
N GLY A 130 11.12 -32.18 -10.24
CA GLY A 130 11.34 -33.24 -11.23
C GLY A 130 12.27 -32.61 -12.25
N ARG A 131 13.54 -32.99 -12.41
CA ARG A 131 14.05 -34.35 -12.68
C ARG A 131 13.17 -35.09 -13.68
N GLY A 132 13.02 -34.50 -14.86
CA GLY A 132 12.73 -35.20 -16.10
C GLY A 132 14.01 -35.19 -16.94
N GLU A 133 14.82 -36.21 -16.71
CA GLU A 133 16.11 -36.46 -17.35
C GLU A 133 15.87 -36.88 -18.81
N ALA A 134 16.61 -36.26 -19.74
CA ALA A 134 16.63 -36.64 -21.14
C ALA A 134 17.47 -37.93 -21.34
N ARG A 135 16.82 -39.01 -21.78
CA ARG A 135 17.34 -40.18 -22.52
C ARG A 135 16.12 -40.75 -23.26
N GLY A 136 16.06 -41.05 -24.54
CA GLY A 136 17.04 -41.53 -25.51
C GLY A 136 16.42 -42.77 -26.18
N LEU A 137 16.19 -42.70 -27.50
CA LEU A 137 16.18 -43.78 -28.51
C LEU A 137 15.18 -44.97 -28.42
N ALA A 138 14.37 -45.05 -29.48
CA ALA A 138 14.07 -46.20 -30.36
C ALA A 138 14.00 -47.66 -29.83
N GLY A 139 12.85 -48.29 -30.13
CA GLY A 139 12.77 -49.67 -30.64
C GLY A 139 12.52 -50.79 -29.64
N GLY A 140 11.51 -51.64 -29.90
CA GLY A 140 11.46 -53.01 -29.38
C GLY A 140 10.14 -53.48 -28.79
N GLU A 141 9.50 -54.37 -29.54
CA GLU A 141 8.33 -55.20 -29.28
C GLU A 141 8.11 -55.84 -27.89
N LYS A 142 6.81 -56.06 -27.62
CA LYS A 142 6.14 -57.23 -27.01
C LYS A 142 5.71 -57.22 -25.53
N SER A 143 4.38 -57.35 -25.42
CA SER A 143 3.59 -58.19 -24.49
C SER A 143 3.06 -57.56 -23.20
N GLY A 144 1.80 -57.87 -22.90
CA GLY A 144 1.26 -57.89 -21.55
C GLY A 144 0.09 -56.94 -21.31
N GLY A 145 -1.12 -57.47 -21.39
CA GLY A 145 -2.36 -56.69 -21.35
C GLY A 145 -2.70 -56.01 -20.02
N ARG A 146 -3.50 -54.95 -20.14
CA ARG A 146 -4.68 -54.67 -19.29
C ARG A 146 -5.49 -53.55 -19.96
N PRO A 147 -6.79 -53.73 -20.25
CA PRO A 147 -7.61 -52.61 -20.72
C PRO A 147 -7.83 -51.67 -19.52
N ARG A 148 -7.16 -50.50 -19.54
CA ARG A 148 -7.54 -49.40 -18.65
C ARG A 148 -8.81 -48.77 -19.21
N ALA A 149 -9.87 -48.87 -18.43
CA ALA A 149 -11.16 -48.26 -18.69
C ALA A 149 -11.02 -46.80 -19.12
N ALA A 150 -11.80 -46.42 -20.13
CA ALA A 150 -11.94 -45.05 -20.59
C ALA A 150 -12.35 -44.14 -19.42
N PRO A 151 -11.82 -42.91 -19.35
CA PRO A 151 -12.30 -41.94 -18.37
C PRO A 151 -13.79 -41.62 -18.63
N PRO A 152 -14.60 -41.45 -17.57
CA PRO A 152 -16.01 -41.12 -17.73
C PRO A 152 -16.18 -39.75 -18.42
N PRO A 153 -17.26 -39.55 -19.18
CA PRO A 153 -17.55 -38.26 -19.80
C PRO A 153 -17.77 -37.17 -18.74
N PRO A 154 -17.44 -35.91 -19.04
CA PRO A 154 -17.64 -34.80 -18.12
C PRO A 154 -19.13 -34.63 -17.79
N ALA A 155 -19.42 -34.42 -16.50
CA ALA A 155 -20.77 -34.17 -16.00
C ALA A 155 -21.42 -32.96 -16.69
N PRO A 156 -22.74 -32.99 -16.93
CA PRO A 156 -23.47 -31.88 -17.52
C PRO A 156 -23.42 -30.66 -16.59
N LYS A 157 -23.04 -29.51 -17.17
CA LYS A 157 -23.04 -28.21 -16.49
C LYS A 157 -24.47 -27.90 -16.04
N THR A 158 -24.67 -27.82 -14.72
CA THR A 158 -25.89 -27.25 -14.14
C THR A 158 -26.06 -25.81 -14.63
N PRO A 159 -27.23 -25.44 -15.18
CA PRO A 159 -27.50 -24.07 -15.58
C PRO A 159 -27.47 -23.16 -14.34
N ARG A 160 -26.67 -22.10 -14.45
CA ARG A 160 -26.57 -21.01 -13.48
C ARG A 160 -27.98 -20.41 -13.29
N PRO A 161 -28.54 -20.32 -12.07
CA PRO A 161 -29.80 -19.64 -11.86
C PRO A 161 -29.66 -18.17 -12.26
N ALA A 162 -30.61 -17.70 -13.08
CA ALA A 162 -30.71 -16.32 -13.48
C ALA A 162 -30.89 -15.43 -12.25
N HIS A 163 -30.06 -14.39 -12.14
CA HIS A 163 -30.29 -13.33 -11.17
C HIS A 163 -31.62 -12.64 -11.53
N PRO A 164 -32.55 -12.43 -10.58
CA PRO A 164 -33.71 -11.60 -10.84
C PRO A 164 -33.24 -10.16 -11.09
N ALA A 165 -33.80 -9.56 -12.14
CA ALA A 165 -33.60 -8.16 -12.49
C ALA A 165 -33.97 -7.28 -11.29
N VAL A 166 -33.00 -6.54 -10.77
CA VAL A 166 -33.26 -5.49 -9.78
C VAL A 166 -33.99 -4.37 -10.52
N ALA A 167 -35.25 -4.19 -10.13
CA ALA A 167 -36.11 -3.10 -10.57
C ALA A 167 -35.42 -1.74 -10.32
N THR A 168 -35.29 -0.98 -11.40
CA THR A 168 -34.96 0.43 -11.41
C THR A 168 -35.96 1.17 -10.54
N SER A 169 -35.50 1.66 -9.38
CA SER A 169 -36.25 2.64 -8.60
C SER A 169 -36.13 4.02 -9.29
N PRO A 170 -37.24 4.76 -9.47
CA PRO A 170 -37.20 6.09 -10.07
C PRO A 170 -36.54 7.10 -9.12
N PRO A 171 -35.83 8.12 -9.64
CA PRO A 171 -35.24 9.16 -8.81
C PRO A 171 -36.33 10.05 -8.18
N PRO A 172 -36.16 10.49 -6.91
CA PRO A 172 -37.05 11.46 -6.30
C PRO A 172 -36.89 12.83 -6.97
N GLN A 173 -38.02 13.39 -7.40
CA GLN A 173 -38.14 14.79 -7.82
C GLN A 173 -37.86 15.69 -6.61
N ALA A 174 -36.72 16.36 -6.60
CA ALA A 174 -36.48 17.49 -5.72
C ALA A 174 -36.73 18.79 -6.47
N ALA A 175 -37.68 19.54 -5.93
CA ALA A 175 -38.20 20.79 -6.42
C ALA A 175 -37.13 21.88 -6.56
N ARG A 176 -37.41 22.74 -7.53
CA ARG A 176 -36.72 23.98 -7.85
C ARG A 176 -36.82 24.99 -6.71
N SER A 177 -35.71 25.67 -6.43
CA SER A 177 -35.63 27.06 -5.95
C SER A 177 -34.27 27.56 -6.46
N ALA A 178 -34.17 28.39 -7.52
CA ALA A 178 -34.34 29.85 -7.49
C ALA A 178 -33.73 30.43 -6.20
N GLU A 179 -32.59 31.11 -6.18
CA GLU A 179 -32.35 32.41 -6.81
C GLU A 179 -30.84 32.85 -6.75
N PRO A 180 -30.45 34.03 -7.30
CA PRO A 180 -29.24 34.21 -8.08
C PRO A 180 -28.04 34.78 -7.32
N GLY A 181 -26.87 34.56 -7.92
CA GLY A 181 -25.60 35.13 -7.50
C GLY A 181 -25.41 36.60 -7.88
N ARG A 182 -24.76 37.33 -6.97
CA ARG A 182 -23.88 38.47 -7.27
C ARG A 182 -22.78 38.54 -6.20
N ALA A 183 -21.59 38.10 -6.54
CA ALA A 183 -20.35 38.51 -5.89
C ALA A 183 -19.21 38.39 -6.90
N GLU A 184 -19.17 39.37 -7.79
CA GLU A 184 -18.09 39.61 -8.72
C GLU A 184 -16.95 40.30 -7.97
N GLY A 185 -15.76 39.68 -7.97
CA GLY A 185 -14.52 40.38 -7.62
C GLY A 185 -13.68 39.68 -6.55
N ARG A 186 -12.66 38.94 -6.99
CA ARG A 186 -11.28 39.46 -6.97
C ARG A 186 -10.31 38.48 -7.60
N ARG A 187 -9.82 38.92 -8.75
CA ARG A 187 -8.59 38.47 -9.43
C ARG A 187 -7.38 38.59 -8.49
N ARG A 188 -6.35 37.76 -8.76
CA ARG A 188 -4.90 37.81 -8.40
C ARG A 188 -4.52 36.60 -7.53
N ARG A 189 -3.47 35.82 -7.78
CA ARG A 189 -2.28 35.88 -8.66
C ARG A 189 -1.66 34.48 -8.65
N PHE A 190 -1.44 33.86 -9.80
CA PHE A 190 -0.37 32.87 -9.96
C PHE A 190 0.41 33.18 -11.23
N ARG A 191 1.44 34.02 -11.07
CA ARG A 191 2.47 34.18 -12.10
C ARG A 191 3.36 32.93 -12.08
N ARG A 192 3.13 32.04 -13.05
CA ARG A 192 4.12 31.03 -13.47
C ARG A 192 5.38 31.75 -13.96
N ARG A 193 6.46 31.73 -13.17
CA ARG A 193 7.82 31.99 -13.69
C ARG A 193 8.35 30.67 -14.25
N ARG A 194 8.35 30.58 -15.58
CA ARG A 194 8.96 29.52 -16.36
C ARG A 194 10.46 29.79 -16.50
N ARG A 195 11.25 28.79 -16.11
CA ARG A 195 12.59 28.38 -16.57
C ARG A 195 13.37 29.42 -17.40
N GLY A 196 14.40 30.00 -16.79
CA GLY A 196 15.53 30.57 -17.48
C GLY A 196 16.46 29.45 -17.98
N ARG A 197 16.67 29.42 -19.29
CA ARG A 197 17.65 28.63 -20.03
C ARG A 197 18.73 29.63 -20.47
N GLY A 198 19.95 29.49 -19.97
CA GLY A 198 21.18 30.10 -20.50
C GLY A 198 22.30 29.11 -20.16
N ALA A 199 23.04 28.49 -21.08
CA ALA A 199 23.72 28.97 -22.29
C ALA A 199 24.75 30.06 -21.99
N GLY A 200 26.03 29.68 -22.00
CA GLY A 200 27.12 30.56 -22.40
C GLY A 200 28.30 30.71 -21.43
N GLY A 201 29.51 30.46 -21.95
CA GLY A 201 30.79 30.94 -21.42
C GLY A 201 31.53 29.90 -20.58
N GLY A 202 32.66 29.31 -20.98
CA GLY A 202 33.75 29.86 -21.78
C GLY A 202 34.90 30.25 -20.84
N GLY A 203 35.92 29.39 -20.74
CA GLY A 203 37.09 29.63 -19.90
C GLY A 203 38.19 28.59 -20.16
N GLN A 204 38.89 28.74 -21.29
CA GLN A 204 40.30 28.36 -21.44
C GLN A 204 41.10 29.33 -20.53
N SER A 205 42.16 28.94 -19.79
CA SER A 205 43.50 28.47 -20.19
C SER A 205 44.34 28.39 -18.88
N PRO A 206 45.67 28.13 -18.90
CA PRO A 206 46.47 27.07 -19.53
C PRO A 206 47.29 26.28 -18.46
N PRO A 207 48.06 25.25 -18.84
CA PRO A 207 49.03 24.62 -17.93
C PRO A 207 50.34 25.42 -17.87
N THR A 208 51.10 25.27 -16.79
CA THR A 208 52.45 25.83 -16.62
C THR A 208 53.30 24.85 -15.79
N PRO A 209 54.63 24.91 -15.93
CA PRO A 209 55.53 23.81 -16.31
C PRO A 209 55.88 22.79 -15.23
#